data_AF-A0A849EHL7-F1
#
_entry.id   AF-A0A849EHL7-F1
#
_cell.length_a   1.000
_cell.length_b   1.000
_cell.length_c   1.000
_cell.angle_alpha   90.00
_cell.angle_beta   90.00
_cell.angle_gamma   90.00
#
_symmetry.space_group_name_H-M   'P 1'
#
loop_
_entity.id
_entity.type
_entity.pdbx_description
1 polymer ?
#
loop_
_entity_poly.entity_id
_entity_poly.type
_entity_poly.pdbx_seq_one_letter_code
_entity_poly.pdbx_strand_id
1 'polypeptide(L)'
;HHHHDHDHDHEHGRDCGCGHAHMPSASDLDQPVSLWQAVGIAFAVGIRPCTGGILVLLFSSALGLYWAGVAATFVMALGTAITVSIIASLAVKSRDLALKYSGHNALWLDRTAFGLKLMGGLFIACVGGLLFWATATNTTPLI
;
A
#
# COMPACT_ATOMS: atom_id res chain seq x y z
N HIS A 1 -33.37 1.17 48.02
CA HIS A 1 -32.23 1.28 47.11
C HIS A 1 -31.38 0.04 47.25
N HIS A 2 -31.40 -0.92 46.32
CA HIS A 2 -30.31 -1.89 46.13
C HIS A 2 -30.38 -2.44 44.70
N HIS A 3 -29.53 -1.92 43.82
CA HIS A 3 -29.13 -2.57 42.57
C HIS A 3 -27.97 -3.51 42.91
N HIS A 4 -28.06 -4.76 42.47
CA HIS A 4 -26.96 -5.72 42.53
C HIS A 4 -26.36 -5.80 41.13
N ASP A 5 -25.18 -5.22 40.93
CA ASP A 5 -24.30 -5.49 39.80
C ASP A 5 -23.50 -6.76 40.10
N HIS A 6 -23.67 -7.78 39.26
CA HIS A 6 -22.83 -8.96 39.25
C HIS A 6 -21.74 -8.75 38.19
N ASP A 7 -20.56 -8.35 38.66
CA ASP A 7 -19.34 -8.31 37.85
C ASP A 7 -18.82 -9.75 37.71
N HIS A 8 -18.96 -10.34 36.54
CA HIS A 8 -18.36 -11.61 36.20
C HIS A 8 -17.02 -11.35 35.51
N ASP A 9 -15.95 -11.45 36.29
CA ASP A 9 -14.57 -11.42 35.81
C ASP A 9 -14.32 -12.71 34.99
N HIS A 10 -14.28 -12.57 33.68
CA HIS A 10 -14.00 -13.68 32.76
C HIS A 10 -12.51 -13.69 32.42
N GLU A 11 -11.76 -14.58 33.07
CA GLU A 11 -10.38 -14.87 32.69
C GLU A 11 -10.33 -15.56 31.32
N HIS A 12 -9.89 -14.83 30.30
CA HIS A 12 -9.64 -15.39 28.97
C HIS A 12 -8.29 -16.11 28.94
N GLY A 13 -8.32 -17.45 28.92
CA GLY A 13 -7.16 -18.29 28.63
C GLY A 13 -6.59 -18.03 27.23
N ARG A 14 -5.35 -18.50 27.00
CA ARG A 14 -4.54 -18.30 25.77
C ARG A 14 -5.11 -18.92 24.48
N ASP A 15 -6.40 -19.16 24.41
CA ASP A 15 -7.09 -19.86 23.32
C ASP A 15 -8.44 -19.22 22.93
N CYS A 16 -8.63 -17.93 23.23
CA CYS A 16 -9.78 -17.19 22.72
C CYS A 16 -9.53 -16.75 21.27
N GLY A 17 -9.99 -17.58 20.34
CA GLY A 17 -10.02 -17.36 18.89
C GLY A 17 -10.95 -16.25 18.42
N CYS A 18 -10.63 -15.00 18.77
CA CYS A 18 -11.09 -13.80 18.08
C CYS A 18 -9.88 -13.13 17.41
N GLY A 19 -9.49 -13.70 16.27
CA GLY A 19 -8.41 -13.23 15.42
C GLY A 19 -8.71 -11.86 14.80
N HIS A 20 -7.97 -10.85 15.24
CA HIS A 20 -6.87 -10.26 14.46
C HIS A 20 -6.70 -8.78 14.81
N ALA A 21 -5.51 -8.44 15.30
CA ALA A 21 -5.04 -7.07 15.30
C ALA A 21 -5.02 -6.57 13.84
N HIS A 22 -5.99 -5.73 13.46
CA HIS A 22 -6.09 -5.13 12.13
C HIS A 22 -4.97 -4.12 11.81
N MET A 23 -4.08 -3.88 12.77
CA MET A 23 -2.91 -3.04 12.63
C MET A 23 -1.83 -3.65 13.53
N PRO A 24 -0.74 -4.18 12.98
CA PRO A 24 0.39 -4.63 13.78
C PRO A 24 0.77 -3.53 14.76
N SER A 25 0.93 -3.87 16.03
CA SER A 25 1.41 -2.92 17.02
C SER A 25 2.78 -2.41 16.58
N ALA A 26 3.18 -1.18 16.95
CA ALA A 26 4.48 -0.64 16.54
C ALA A 26 5.67 -1.54 16.94
N SER A 27 5.49 -2.36 17.98
CA SER A 27 6.42 -3.40 18.44
C SER A 27 6.48 -4.64 17.52
N ASP A 28 5.42 -4.96 16.79
CA ASP A 28 5.42 -6.07 15.80
C ASP A 28 6.05 -5.67 14.47
N LEU A 29 6.13 -4.36 14.18
CA LEU A 29 6.87 -3.82 13.02
C LEU A 29 8.38 -3.82 13.24
N ASP A 30 8.83 -3.88 14.49
CA ASP A 30 10.24 -3.98 14.87
C ASP A 30 10.74 -5.43 14.83
N GLN A 31 9.82 -6.41 14.82
CA GLN A 31 10.17 -7.81 14.63
C GLN A 31 10.55 -8.06 13.15
N PRO A 32 11.64 -8.79 12.89
CA PRO A 32 12.07 -9.10 11.54
C PRO A 32 10.97 -9.88 10.83
N VAL A 33 10.45 -9.34 9.72
CA VAL A 33 9.51 -10.05 8.85
C VAL A 33 10.14 -11.38 8.44
N SER A 34 9.43 -12.49 8.72
CA SER A 34 9.91 -13.80 8.30
C SER A 34 9.94 -13.88 6.77
N LEU A 35 10.91 -14.60 6.20
CA LEU A 35 11.03 -14.75 4.75
C LEU A 35 9.72 -15.29 4.12
N TRP A 36 9.03 -16.20 4.81
CA TRP A 36 7.75 -16.73 4.39
C TRP A 36 6.63 -15.68 4.35
N GLN A 37 6.60 -14.77 5.33
CA GLN A 37 5.63 -13.68 5.36
C GLN A 37 5.92 -12.65 4.26
N ALA A 38 7.19 -12.33 4.01
CA ALA A 38 7.58 -11.45 2.92
C ALA A 38 7.19 -12.03 1.55
N VAL A 39 7.41 -13.34 1.35
CA VAL A 39 6.97 -14.05 0.14
C VAL A 39 5.44 -14.05 0.02
N GLY A 40 4.71 -14.26 1.11
CA GLY A 40 3.24 -14.20 1.11
C GLY A 40 2.70 -12.83 0.70
N ILE A 41 3.29 -11.75 1.21
CA ILE A 41 2.94 -10.37 0.85
C ILE A 41 3.29 -10.10 -0.63
N ALA A 42 4.47 -10.50 -1.07
CA ALA A 42 4.90 -10.34 -2.45
C ALA A 42 3.96 -11.07 -3.43
N PHE A 43 3.52 -12.28 -3.07
CA PHE A 43 2.58 -13.06 -3.86
C PHE A 43 1.19 -12.41 -3.91
N ALA A 44 0.68 -11.93 -2.78
CA ALA A 44 -0.60 -11.24 -2.70
C ALA A 44 -0.63 -9.92 -3.50
N VAL A 45 0.47 -9.17 -3.52
CA VAL A 45 0.61 -7.97 -4.36
C VAL A 45 0.78 -8.34 -5.83
N GLY A 46 1.55 -9.39 -6.11
CA GLY A 46 1.88 -9.85 -7.47
C GLY A 46 0.71 -10.47 -8.23
N ILE A 47 -0.28 -11.05 -7.53
CA ILE A 47 -1.47 -11.63 -8.17
C ILE A 47 -2.35 -10.59 -8.86
N ARG A 48 -2.16 -9.29 -8.59
CA ARG A 48 -2.88 -8.21 -9.27
C ARG A 48 -2.22 -7.98 -10.63
N PRO A 49 -2.76 -8.48 -11.76
CA PRO A 49 -2.17 -8.21 -13.04
C PRO A 49 -2.30 -6.71 -13.31
N CYS A 50 -1.17 -6.05 -13.58
CA CYS A 50 -1.24 -4.74 -14.21
C CYS A 50 -1.83 -4.97 -15.61
N THR A 51 -3.00 -4.40 -15.87
CA THR A 51 -3.71 -4.54 -17.16
C THR A 51 -2.79 -4.23 -18.35
N GLY A 52 -1.80 -3.36 -18.16
CA GLY A 52 -0.76 -3.06 -19.15
C GLY A 52 0.13 -4.25 -19.56
N GLY A 53 0.50 -5.14 -18.64
CA GLY A 53 1.31 -6.32 -18.96
C GLY A 53 0.57 -7.33 -19.84
N ILE A 54 -0.74 -7.50 -19.60
CA ILE A 54 -1.61 -8.35 -20.42
C ILE A 54 -1.68 -7.79 -21.84
N LEU A 55 -1.87 -6.48 -22.01
CA LEU A 55 -1.97 -5.83 -23.31
C LEU A 55 -0.68 -5.98 -24.13
N VAL A 56 0.49 -5.81 -23.49
CA VAL A 56 1.80 -5.99 -24.17
C VAL A 56 1.99 -7.43 -24.63
N LEU A 57 1.69 -8.42 -23.78
CA LEU A 57 1.79 -9.83 -24.16
C LEU A 57 0.81 -10.23 -25.27
N LEU A 58 -0.42 -9.72 -25.20
CA LEU A 58 -1.44 -9.96 -26.22
C LEU A 58 -1.00 -9.43 -27.59
N PHE A 59 -0.49 -8.19 -27.63
CA PHE A 59 0.01 -7.57 -28.86
C PHE A 59 1.24 -8.30 -29.40
N SER A 60 2.17 -8.67 -28.52
CA SER A 60 3.36 -9.43 -28.88
C SER A 60 3.04 -10.82 -29.46
N SER A 61 2.00 -11.46 -28.93
CA SER A 61 1.49 -12.76 -29.43
C SER A 61 0.86 -12.61 -30.82
N ALA A 62 0.10 -11.54 -31.05
CA ALA A 62 -0.50 -11.25 -32.36
C ALA A 62 0.56 -11.00 -33.46
N LEU A 63 1.73 -10.49 -33.10
CA LEU A 63 2.85 -10.25 -34.02
C LEU A 63 3.84 -11.44 -34.13
N GLY A 64 3.60 -12.54 -33.41
CA GLY A 64 4.49 -13.71 -33.38
C GLY A 64 5.81 -13.51 -32.63
N LEU A 65 5.99 -12.39 -31.93
CA LEU A 65 7.23 -11.98 -31.27
C LEU A 65 7.20 -12.27 -29.76
N TYR A 66 6.84 -13.48 -29.33
CA TYR A 66 6.61 -13.81 -27.92
C TYR A 66 7.73 -13.35 -26.96
N TRP A 67 8.99 -13.54 -27.35
CA TRP A 67 10.15 -13.15 -26.54
C TRP A 67 10.30 -11.65 -26.32
N ALA A 68 9.84 -10.81 -27.26
CA ALA A 68 9.87 -9.36 -27.10
C ALA A 68 8.88 -8.91 -26.01
N GLY A 69 7.71 -9.54 -25.94
CA GLY A 69 6.72 -9.33 -24.88
C GLY A 69 7.26 -9.71 -23.51
N VAL A 70 7.95 -10.86 -23.39
CA VAL A 70 8.61 -11.27 -22.14
C VAL A 70 9.71 -10.28 -21.74
N ALA A 71 10.55 -9.85 -22.68
CA ALA A 71 11.58 -8.85 -22.38
C ALA A 71 10.96 -7.52 -21.90
N ALA A 72 9.85 -7.08 -22.52
CA ALA A 72 9.14 -5.87 -22.12
C ALA A 72 8.53 -5.95 -20.72
N THR A 73 7.97 -7.10 -20.32
CA THR A 73 7.45 -7.26 -18.95
C THR A 73 8.56 -7.25 -17.90
N PHE A 74 9.72 -7.83 -18.20
CA PHE A 74 10.90 -7.73 -17.33
C PHE A 74 11.38 -6.29 -17.17
N VAL A 75 11.48 -5.53 -18.27
CA VAL A 75 11.85 -4.10 -18.22
C VAL A 75 10.84 -3.29 -17.41
N MET A 76 9.54 -3.55 -17.59
CA MET A 76 8.48 -2.91 -16.81
C MET A 76 8.59 -3.22 -15.31
N ALA A 77 8.82 -4.48 -14.94
CA ALA A 77 9.00 -4.90 -13.54
C ALA A 77 10.28 -4.31 -12.93
N LEU A 78 11.36 -4.24 -13.70
CA LEU A 78 12.61 -3.63 -13.26
C LEU A 78 12.44 -2.13 -13.02
N GLY A 79 11.75 -1.43 -13.93
CA GLY A 79 11.48 0.00 -13.81
C GLY A 79 10.67 0.35 -12.57
N THR A 80 9.64 -0.44 -12.25
CA THR A 80 8.85 -0.23 -11.03
C THR A 80 9.67 -0.53 -9.77
N ALA A 81 10.47 -1.61 -9.75
CA ALA A 81 11.34 -1.95 -8.62
C ALA A 81 12.37 -0.83 -8.32
N ILE A 82 13.02 -0.30 -9.35
CA ILE A 82 13.98 0.81 -9.22
C ILE A 82 13.30 2.05 -8.65
N THR A 83 12.16 2.43 -9.24
CA THR A 83 11.42 3.63 -8.81
C THR A 83 10.98 3.53 -7.34
N VAL A 84 10.40 2.39 -6.96
CA VAL A 84 9.97 2.15 -5.57
C VAL A 84 11.15 2.17 -4.61
N SER A 85 12.29 1.57 -4.98
CA SER A 85 13.50 1.56 -4.15
C SER A 85 14.06 2.96 -3.92
N ILE A 86 14.05 3.80 -4.95
CA ILE A 86 14.48 5.20 -4.85
C ILE A 86 13.55 5.96 -3.89
N ILE A 87 12.24 5.90 -4.11
CA ILE A 87 11.25 6.60 -3.27
C ILE A 87 11.35 6.13 -1.82
N ALA A 88 11.47 4.81 -1.59
CA ALA A 88 11.61 4.24 -0.26
C ALA A 88 12.90 4.72 0.43
N SER A 89 14.03 4.71 -0.27
CA SER A 89 15.31 5.19 0.27
C SER A 89 15.25 6.67 0.64
N LEU A 90 14.67 7.51 -0.24
CA LEU A 90 14.47 8.93 0.03
C LEU A 90 13.55 9.16 1.24
N ALA A 91 12.47 8.39 1.35
CA ALA A 91 11.52 8.49 2.46
C ALA A 91 12.17 8.12 3.81
N VAL A 92 12.95 7.03 3.86
CA VAL A 92 13.66 6.62 5.08
C VAL A 92 14.70 7.66 5.48
N LYS A 93 15.52 8.15 4.53
CA LYS A 93 16.52 9.19 4.82
C LYS A 93 15.90 10.49 5.32
N SER A 94 14.77 10.88 4.74
CA SER A 94 14.02 12.06 5.18
C SER A 94 13.49 11.87 6.61
N ARG A 95 13.03 10.66 6.95
CA ARG A 95 12.54 10.33 8.29
C ARG A 95 13.65 10.35 9.34
N ASP A 96 14.83 9.82 9.03
CA ASP A 96 16.00 9.87 9.92
C ASP A 96 16.44 11.31 10.20
N LEU A 97 16.47 12.17 9.18
CA LEU A 97 16.79 13.59 9.33
C LEU A 97 15.72 14.33 10.14
N ALA A 98 14.45 14.01 9.91
CA ALA A 98 13.32 14.58 10.62
C ALA A 98 13.36 14.22 12.11
N LEU A 99 13.65 12.96 12.46
CA LEU A 99 13.81 12.52 13.85
C LEU A 99 15.01 13.18 14.53
N LYS A 100 16.14 13.32 13.81
CA LYS A 100 17.33 14.01 14.33
C LYS A 100 17.10 15.50 14.59
N TYR A 101 16.31 16.18 13.76
CA TYR A 101 15.93 17.59 13.96
C TYR A 101 14.72 17.78 14.90
N SER A 102 13.95 16.72 15.18
CA SER A 102 12.74 16.79 16.01
C SER A 102 12.99 17.17 17.46
N GLY A 103 14.24 17.14 17.93
CA GLY A 103 14.63 17.64 19.25
C GLY A 103 14.35 19.14 19.47
N HIS A 104 14.10 19.93 18.41
CA HIS A 104 13.89 21.38 18.54
C HIS A 104 12.46 21.87 18.20
N ASN A 105 11.66 21.16 17.39
CA ASN A 105 10.36 21.68 16.88
C ASN A 105 9.32 20.58 16.52
N ALA A 106 9.01 19.67 17.45
CA ALA A 106 8.08 18.54 17.21
C ALA A 106 6.69 18.95 16.66
N LEU A 107 6.18 20.14 17.02
CA LEU A 107 4.89 20.65 16.55
C LEU A 107 4.87 21.01 15.05
N TRP A 108 6.00 21.46 14.49
CA TRP A 108 6.08 21.85 13.07
C TRP A 108 6.17 20.63 12.14
N LEU A 109 6.81 19.58 12.64
CA LEU A 109 6.96 18.31 11.95
C LEU A 109 5.62 17.56 11.82
N ASP A 110 4.80 17.61 12.87
CA ASP A 110 3.46 17.00 12.85
C ASP A 110 2.52 17.74 11.89
N ARG A 111 2.56 19.08 11.88
CA ARG A 111 1.77 19.92 10.97
C ARG A 111 2.10 19.65 9.49
N THR A 112 3.39 19.53 9.17
CA THR A 112 3.86 19.26 7.81
C THR A 112 3.55 17.82 7.38
N ALA A 113 3.68 16.85 8.29
CA ALA A 113 3.30 15.46 8.04
C ALA A 113 1.79 15.30 7.81
N PHE A 114 0.95 16.02 8.55
CA PHE A 114 -0.49 16.04 8.34
C PHE A 114 -0.84 16.66 6.98
N GLY A 115 -0.23 17.80 6.63
CA GLY A 115 -0.41 18.44 5.33
C GLY A 115 -0.04 17.53 4.16
N LEU A 116 1.09 16.83 4.26
CA LEU A 116 1.57 15.91 3.22
C LEU A 116 0.65 14.68 3.05
N LYS A 117 0.14 14.12 4.17
CA LYS A 117 -0.84 13.03 4.14
C LYS A 117 -2.14 13.46 3.46
N LEU A 118 -2.63 14.65 3.80
CA LEU A 118 -3.86 15.18 3.21
C LEU A 118 -3.70 15.43 1.70
N MET A 119 -2.56 16.00 1.29
CA MET A 119 -2.22 16.21 -0.13
C MET A 119 -2.12 14.90 -0.89
N GLY A 120 -1.46 13.87 -0.33
CA GLY A 120 -1.37 12.55 -0.96
C GLY A 120 -2.74 11.90 -1.14
N GLY A 121 -3.59 11.91 -0.10
CA GLY A 121 -4.95 11.39 -0.16
C GLY A 121 -5.82 12.14 -1.17
N LEU A 122 -5.76 13.48 -1.16
CA LEU A 122 -6.49 14.32 -2.10
C LEU A 122 -6.06 14.07 -3.55
N PHE A 123 -4.75 13.95 -3.80
CA PHE A 123 -4.22 13.66 -5.13
C PHE A 123 -4.75 12.32 -5.67
N ILE A 124 -4.69 11.25 -4.86
CA ILE A 124 -5.21 9.93 -5.25
C ILE A 124 -6.72 10.00 -5.48
N ALA A 125 -7.47 10.70 -4.62
CA ALA A 125 -8.90 10.90 -4.78
C ALA A 125 -9.25 11.68 -6.06
N CYS A 126 -8.48 12.73 -6.40
CA CYS A 126 -8.64 13.48 -7.64
C CYS A 126 -8.38 12.61 -8.87
N VAL A 127 -7.30 11.83 -8.89
CA VAL A 127 -7.01 10.92 -10.00
C VAL A 127 -8.11 9.86 -10.15
N GLY A 128 -8.55 9.25 -9.05
CA GLY A 128 -9.67 8.30 -9.05
C GLY A 128 -10.97 8.93 -9.55
N GLY A 129 -11.28 10.16 -9.12
CA GLY A 129 -12.44 10.92 -9.58
C GLY A 129 -12.36 11.29 -11.06
N LEU A 130 -11.17 11.67 -11.56
CA LEU A 130 -10.92 11.91 -12.98
C LEU A 130 -11.12 10.66 -13.82
N LEU A 131 -10.61 9.50 -13.38
CA LEU A 131 -10.82 8.22 -14.08
C LEU A 131 -12.29 7.79 -14.06
N PHE A 132 -12.99 8.00 -12.93
CA PHE A 132 -14.42 7.74 -12.82
C PHE A 132 -15.23 8.65 -13.75
N TRP A 133 -14.93 9.95 -13.76
CA TRP A 133 -15.56 10.93 -14.64
C TRP A 133 -15.31 10.64 -16.12
N ALA A 134 -14.07 10.30 -16.48
CA ALA A 134 -13.72 9.89 -17.83
C ALA A 134 -14.51 8.66 -18.26
N THR A 135 -14.70 7.69 -17.38
CA THR A 135 -15.53 6.50 -17.67
C THR A 135 -17.01 6.87 -17.79
N ALA A 136 -17.54 7.69 -16.88
CA ALA A 136 -18.95 8.10 -16.86
C ALA A 136 -19.34 8.98 -18.07
N THR A 137 -18.41 9.78 -18.58
CA THR A 137 -18.61 10.58 -19.81
C THR A 137 -18.42 9.76 -21.09
N ASN A 138 -17.63 8.68 -21.06
CA ASN A 138 -17.55 7.74 -22.19
C ASN A 138 -18.77 6.82 -22.31
N THR A 139 -19.63 6.76 -21.28
CA THR A 139 -20.91 6.04 -21.32
C THR A 139 -22.09 6.87 -21.79
N THR A 140 -21.90 8.09 -22.33
CA THR A 140 -22.96 8.73 -23.12
C THR A 140 -22.96 8.09 -24.51
N PRO A 141 -23.91 7.19 -24.83
CA PRO A 141 -23.98 6.61 -26.16
C PRO A 141 -24.24 7.73 -27.16
N LEU A 142 -23.29 7.94 -28.08
CA LEU A 142 -23.67 8.30 -29.43
C LEU A 142 -24.14 6.99 -30.06
N ILE A 143 -25.44 6.98 -30.42
CA ILE A 143 -26.28 5.92 -31.03
C ILE A 143 -27.19 5.22 -30.03
#